data_AF-A0A351XH83-F1
#
_entry.id   AF-A0A351XH83-F1
#
_cell.length_a   1.000
_cell.length_b   1.000
_cell.length_c   1.000
_cell.angle_alpha   90.00
_cell.angle_beta   90.00
_cell.angle_gamma   90.00
#
_symmetry.space_group_name_H-M   'P 1'
#
loop_
_entity.id
_entity.type
_entity.pdbx_description
1 polymer ?
#
loop_
_entity_poly.entity_id
_entity_poly.type
_entity_poly.pdbx_seq_one_letter_code
_entity_poly.pdbx_strand_id
1 'polypeptide(L)'
;PYLSFIITPIVFVGIVYVAKYYCHYVQGSGIPQLIAATDSRNKSIREQLLSFRIALGKIGFIFLGMLGGAPIGIEGPSIHIGGSIFYGFNRFIKLNRKFLIHALIAIGGSAGLIVAFNAPIAGFLFAYEEIGRKLKKQALILIAIMSGIVYLFAIMYRGDANYLTNLSAYSLELTLVWQLLPLAILAGVLGGLFSKSTLFLINKFITHSKLKVITIAVVLGFIVASFNYLSTGQIAGSGKDEVLLMLGGTGLGLDFVAMKYFATLTSLASTIPGGLFMPSISIGAGIGSEVASFYTQIDAQVIIIMAMIAYLSAVIRAPLTSVFVILEMTTTLHLLIPGLMIAFIANWISKQIFAQPIYEALADNYLKLTGK
;
A
#
# COMPACT_ATOMS: atom_id res chain seq x y z
N PRO A 1 25.41 5.52 -5.35
CA PRO A 1 25.29 4.25 -4.58
C PRO A 1 25.95 4.28 -3.18
N TYR A 2 27.25 4.62 -3.06
CA TYR A 2 27.96 4.59 -1.77
C TYR A 2 27.38 5.49 -0.68
N LEU A 3 26.82 6.64 -1.05
CA LEU A 3 26.17 7.58 -0.12
C LEU A 3 24.99 6.94 0.64
N SER A 4 24.37 5.88 0.11
CA SER A 4 23.27 5.17 0.79
C SER A 4 23.70 4.59 2.14
N PHE A 5 24.96 4.16 2.30
CA PHE A 5 25.47 3.64 3.58
C PHE A 5 25.56 4.69 4.69
N ILE A 6 25.51 5.98 4.34
CA ILE A 6 25.51 7.08 5.30
C ILE A 6 24.10 7.64 5.43
N ILE A 7 23.49 8.01 4.30
CA ILE A 7 22.21 8.71 4.27
C ILE A 7 21.07 7.82 4.79
N THR A 8 20.96 6.58 4.30
CA THR A 8 19.83 5.71 4.63
C THR A 8 19.77 5.37 6.12
N PRO A 9 20.86 4.93 6.80
CA PRO A 9 20.83 4.69 8.24
C PRO A 9 20.50 5.94 9.06
N ILE A 10 21.05 7.11 8.71
CA ILE A 10 20.76 8.37 9.41
C ILE A 10 19.29 8.73 9.30
N VAL A 11 18.71 8.63 8.10
CA VAL A 11 17.29 8.90 7.87
C VAL A 11 16.41 7.91 8.63
N PHE A 12 16.74 6.60 8.60
CA PHE A 12 15.99 5.58 9.34
C PHE A 12 16.00 5.88 10.85
N VAL A 13 17.16 6.17 11.43
CA VAL A 13 17.27 6.53 12.85
C VAL A 13 16.46 7.78 13.16
N GLY A 14 16.64 8.85 12.39
CA GLY A 14 15.94 10.11 12.60
C GLY A 14 14.43 9.94 12.56
N ILE A 15 13.91 9.28 11.53
CA ILE A 15 12.47 9.09 11.36
C ILE A 15 11.92 8.14 12.42
N VAL A 16 12.52 6.97 12.64
CA VAL A 16 12.01 5.98 13.61
C VAL A 16 12.04 6.55 15.04
N TYR A 17 13.11 7.25 15.41
CA TYR A 17 13.24 7.89 16.72
C TYR A 17 12.20 8.99 16.91
N VAL A 18 12.10 9.94 15.96
CA VAL A 18 11.17 11.07 16.08
C VAL A 18 9.72 10.59 16.02
N ALA A 19 9.40 9.71 15.08
CA ALA A 19 8.06 9.15 14.97
C ALA A 19 7.67 8.42 16.26
N LYS A 20 8.57 7.63 16.86
CA LYS A 20 8.23 6.89 18.09
C LYS A 20 7.98 7.78 19.30
N TYR A 21 8.84 8.78 19.54
CA TYR A 21 8.81 9.54 20.79
C TYR A 21 8.02 10.85 20.71
N TYR A 22 7.82 11.41 19.51
CA TYR A 22 7.15 12.71 19.33
C TYR A 22 5.90 12.64 18.44
N CYS A 23 5.80 11.67 17.54
CA CYS A 23 4.72 11.58 16.54
C CYS A 23 4.21 10.14 16.35
N HIS A 24 3.91 9.44 17.46
CA HIS A 24 3.69 7.98 17.45
C HIS A 24 2.65 7.52 16.42
N TYR A 25 1.56 8.27 16.26
CA TYR A 25 0.46 7.91 15.37
C TYR A 25 0.77 8.09 13.88
N VAL A 26 1.91 8.68 13.52
CA VAL A 26 2.34 8.89 12.12
C VAL A 26 3.05 7.66 11.54
N GLN A 27 3.44 6.69 12.37
CA GLN A 27 4.21 5.50 11.96
C GLN A 27 3.51 4.62 10.90
N GLY A 28 4.32 3.89 10.13
CA GLY A 28 3.86 2.90 9.15
C GLY A 28 2.95 3.47 8.03
N SER A 29 2.07 2.63 7.50
CA SER A 29 1.20 2.98 6.36
C SER A 29 0.21 4.11 6.68
N GLY A 30 -0.47 4.05 7.83
CA GLY A 30 -1.56 4.97 8.16
C GLY A 30 -2.96 4.41 7.90
N ILE A 31 -3.07 3.37 7.07
CA ILE A 31 -4.33 2.62 6.88
C ILE A 31 -4.81 1.95 8.18
N PRO A 32 -3.95 1.28 9.00
CA PRO A 32 -4.37 0.73 10.28
C PRO A 32 -4.97 1.78 11.23
N GLN A 33 -4.44 3.00 11.21
CA GLN A 33 -4.96 4.13 11.99
C GLN A 33 -6.34 4.58 11.50
N LEU A 34 -6.58 4.58 10.18
CA LEU A 34 -7.92 4.85 9.63
C LEU A 34 -8.92 3.77 10.02
N ILE A 35 -8.53 2.49 9.93
CA ILE A 35 -9.39 1.37 10.35
C ILE A 35 -9.72 1.51 11.84
N ALA A 36 -8.71 1.68 12.69
CA ALA A 36 -8.92 1.86 14.12
C ALA A 36 -9.76 3.09 14.47
N ALA A 37 -9.58 4.22 13.77
CA ALA A 37 -10.38 5.43 13.97
C ALA A 37 -11.83 5.26 13.50
N THR A 38 -12.05 4.52 12.40
CA THR A 38 -13.39 4.25 11.86
C THR A 38 -14.16 3.26 12.73
N ASP A 39 -13.48 2.30 13.35
CA ASP A 39 -14.07 1.32 14.27
C ASP A 39 -14.22 1.85 15.71
N SER A 40 -13.44 2.87 16.08
CA SER A 40 -13.48 3.45 17.42
C SER A 40 -14.70 4.33 17.68
N ARG A 41 -15.40 4.05 18.79
CA ARG A 41 -16.47 4.91 19.31
C ARG A 41 -15.94 6.13 20.05
N ASN A 42 -14.68 6.10 20.52
CA ASN A 42 -14.09 7.14 21.35
C ASN A 42 -13.55 8.30 20.50
N LYS A 43 -14.06 9.52 20.75
CA LYS A 43 -13.64 10.74 20.05
C LYS A 43 -12.16 11.07 20.28
N SER A 44 -11.65 10.89 21.50
CA SER A 44 -10.27 11.21 21.86
C SER A 44 -9.28 10.38 21.02
N ILE A 45 -9.56 9.09 20.85
CA ILE A 45 -8.73 8.17 20.07
C ILE A 45 -8.72 8.57 18.60
N ARG A 46 -9.87 8.94 18.04
CA ARG A 46 -9.92 9.42 16.66
C ARG A 46 -9.10 10.70 16.46
N GLU A 47 -9.14 11.64 17.40
CA GLU A 47 -8.35 12.88 17.33
C GLU A 47 -6.83 12.64 17.47
N GLN A 48 -6.44 11.60 18.20
CA GLN A 48 -5.04 11.15 18.29
C GLN A 48 -4.55 10.45 17.01
N LEU A 49 -5.43 9.75 16.30
CA LEU A 49 -5.09 9.00 15.09
C LEU A 49 -5.22 9.81 13.79
N LEU A 50 -6.14 10.79 13.77
CA LEU A 50 -6.49 11.59 12.61
C LEU A 50 -6.58 13.07 13.02
N SER A 51 -5.72 13.91 12.44
CA SER A 51 -5.74 15.37 12.63
C SER A 51 -4.88 16.08 11.59
N PHE A 52 -5.05 17.40 11.45
CA PHE A 52 -4.18 18.21 10.58
C PHE A 52 -2.69 18.09 10.94
N ARG A 53 -2.36 17.95 12.23
CA ARG A 53 -0.97 17.70 12.67
C ARG A 53 -0.42 16.38 12.14
N ILE A 54 -1.23 15.33 12.12
CA ILE A 54 -0.84 14.02 11.61
C ILE A 54 -0.64 14.07 10.11
N ALA A 55 -1.52 14.76 9.38
CA ALA A 55 -1.35 14.99 7.95
C ALA A 55 0.00 15.68 7.64
N LEU A 56 0.31 16.79 8.31
CA LEU A 56 1.58 17.51 8.13
C LEU A 56 2.80 16.66 8.48
N GLY A 57 2.75 15.95 9.61
CA GLY A 57 3.82 15.03 9.99
C GLY A 57 4.04 13.94 8.95
N LYS A 58 2.95 13.34 8.44
CA LYS A 58 3.01 12.27 7.44
C LYS A 58 3.69 12.74 6.16
N ILE A 59 3.35 13.95 5.68
CA ILE A 59 3.99 14.58 4.50
C ILE A 59 5.50 14.73 4.71
N GLY A 60 5.93 15.24 5.86
CA GLY A 60 7.35 15.42 6.16
C GLY A 60 8.11 14.09 6.23
N PHE A 61 7.56 13.09 6.92
CA PHE A 61 8.25 11.81 7.08
C PHE A 61 8.31 10.96 5.82
N ILE A 62 7.25 10.94 5.00
CA ILE A 62 7.30 10.21 3.71
C ILE A 62 8.33 10.85 2.77
N PHE A 63 8.39 12.18 2.72
CA PHE A 63 9.38 12.91 1.94
C PHE A 63 10.80 12.57 2.37
N LEU A 64 11.10 12.66 3.67
CA LEU A 64 12.42 12.30 4.20
C LEU A 64 12.75 10.81 3.99
N GLY A 65 11.78 9.92 4.16
CA GLY A 65 11.98 8.48 3.97
C GLY A 65 12.34 8.14 2.53
N MET A 66 11.62 8.69 1.56
CA MET A 66 11.91 8.50 0.14
C MET A 66 13.24 9.15 -0.27
N LEU A 67 13.53 10.37 0.21
CA LEU A 67 14.83 11.02 0.00
C LEU A 67 15.99 10.19 0.58
N GLY A 68 15.76 9.52 1.71
CA GLY A 68 16.73 8.60 2.32
C GLY A 68 16.87 7.26 1.61
N GLY A 69 16.13 7.02 0.53
CA GLY A 69 16.17 5.79 -0.26
C GLY A 69 15.37 4.63 0.34
N ALA A 70 14.40 4.89 1.22
CA ALA A 70 13.53 3.83 1.71
C ALA A 70 12.65 3.27 0.57
N PRO A 71 12.53 1.94 0.41
CA PRO A 71 11.62 1.30 -0.53
C PRO A 71 10.17 1.36 -0.02
N ILE A 72 9.56 2.53 -0.10
CA ILE A 72 8.22 2.82 0.40
C ILE A 72 7.39 3.56 -0.65
N GLY A 73 6.08 3.28 -0.65
CA GLY A 73 5.10 3.97 -1.49
C GLY A 73 4.49 5.19 -0.80
N ILE A 74 3.96 6.13 -1.58
CA ILE A 74 3.28 7.32 -1.06
C ILE A 74 1.82 7.04 -0.70
N GLU A 75 1.28 5.88 -1.07
CA GLU A 75 -0.18 5.74 -1.22
C GLU A 75 -0.86 5.47 0.12
N GLY A 76 -0.25 4.66 0.98
CA GLY A 76 -0.64 4.55 2.40
C GLY A 76 -0.62 5.92 3.11
N PRO A 77 0.50 6.67 3.05
CA PRO A 77 0.58 8.04 3.51
C PRO A 77 -0.51 8.96 2.94
N SER A 78 -0.78 8.94 1.64
CA SER A 78 -1.83 9.75 1.01
C SER A 78 -3.22 9.42 1.54
N ILE A 79 -3.54 8.14 1.73
CA ILE A 79 -4.79 7.68 2.36
C ILE A 79 -4.89 8.21 3.80
N HIS A 80 -3.78 8.17 4.55
CA HIS A 80 -3.74 8.67 5.94
C HIS A 80 -3.89 10.17 6.03
N ILE A 81 -3.24 10.90 5.13
CA ILE A 81 -3.33 12.35 4.98
C ILE A 81 -4.77 12.73 4.63
N GLY A 82 -5.38 12.07 3.64
CA GLY A 82 -6.76 12.30 3.22
C GLY A 82 -7.75 12.08 4.37
N GLY A 83 -7.66 10.93 5.05
CA GLY A 83 -8.48 10.66 6.25
C GLY A 83 -8.28 11.68 7.36
N SER A 84 -7.04 12.12 7.58
CA SER A 84 -6.68 13.12 8.60
C SER A 84 -7.19 14.53 8.30
N ILE A 85 -7.16 14.94 7.03
CA ILE A 85 -7.68 16.24 6.57
C ILE A 85 -9.20 16.24 6.72
N PHE A 86 -9.88 15.23 6.14
CA PHE A 86 -11.34 15.14 6.19
C PHE A 86 -11.85 15.07 7.63
N TYR A 87 -11.26 14.21 8.47
CA TYR A 87 -11.62 14.17 9.88
C TYR A 87 -11.27 15.47 10.61
N GLY A 88 -10.13 16.11 10.29
CA GLY A 88 -9.73 17.40 10.85
C GLY A 88 -10.79 18.49 10.66
N PHE A 89 -11.45 18.52 9.50
CA PHE A 89 -12.55 19.45 9.23
C PHE A 89 -13.79 19.22 10.10
N ASN A 90 -13.96 18.03 10.69
CA ASN A 90 -15.05 17.76 11.63
C ASN A 90 -14.99 18.66 12.88
N ARG A 91 -13.82 19.24 13.23
CA ARG A 91 -13.71 20.23 14.31
C ARG A 91 -14.55 21.49 14.03
N PHE A 92 -14.71 21.84 12.76
CA PHE A 92 -15.48 23.01 12.32
C PHE A 92 -16.93 22.64 12.01
N ILE A 93 -17.15 21.54 11.29
CA ILE A 93 -18.49 21.08 10.87
C ILE A 93 -19.30 20.56 12.07
N LYS A 94 -18.64 19.98 13.07
CA LYS A 94 -19.25 19.42 14.30
C LYS A 94 -20.37 18.42 14.00
N LEU A 95 -20.05 17.39 13.19
CA LEU A 95 -21.02 16.34 12.90
C LEU A 95 -21.39 15.56 14.17
N ASN A 96 -22.69 15.46 14.44
CA ASN A 96 -23.21 14.76 15.62
C ASN A 96 -23.48 13.26 15.37
N ARG A 97 -23.76 12.88 14.12
CA ARG A 97 -24.11 11.50 13.77
C ARG A 97 -22.86 10.67 13.53
N LYS A 98 -22.68 9.61 14.31
CA LYS A 98 -21.53 8.68 14.21
C LYS A 98 -21.30 8.17 12.79
N PHE A 99 -22.37 7.79 12.09
CA PHE A 99 -22.24 7.28 10.72
C PHE A 99 -21.65 8.32 9.76
N LEU A 100 -21.95 9.62 9.94
CA LEU A 100 -21.40 10.69 9.12
C LEU A 100 -19.92 10.91 9.42
N ILE A 101 -19.52 10.82 10.69
CA ILE A 101 -18.10 10.90 11.07
C ILE A 101 -17.30 9.77 10.43
N HIS A 102 -17.82 8.53 10.50
CA HIS A 102 -17.13 7.37 9.92
C HIS A 102 -17.12 7.44 8.39
N ALA A 103 -18.21 7.91 7.78
CA ALA A 103 -18.25 8.20 6.35
C ALA A 103 -17.19 9.25 5.97
N LEU A 104 -17.05 10.32 6.75
CA LEU A 104 -16.07 11.39 6.51
C LEU A 104 -14.62 10.87 6.52
N ILE A 105 -14.29 9.98 7.46
CA ILE A 105 -12.97 9.32 7.51
C ILE A 105 -12.76 8.45 6.25
N ALA A 106 -13.75 7.63 5.90
CA ALA A 106 -13.68 6.74 4.74
C ALA A 106 -13.61 7.51 3.40
N ILE A 107 -14.33 8.63 3.28
CA ILE A 107 -14.26 9.53 2.13
C ILE A 107 -12.84 10.11 2.02
N GLY A 108 -12.25 10.58 3.13
CA GLY A 108 -10.88 11.07 3.13
C GLY A 108 -9.86 10.00 2.73
N GLY A 109 -10.04 8.77 3.23
CA GLY A 109 -9.21 7.63 2.83
C GLY A 109 -9.34 7.30 1.34
N SER A 110 -10.57 7.24 0.82
CA SER A 110 -10.85 7.08 -0.61
C SER A 110 -10.17 8.17 -1.42
N ALA A 111 -10.39 9.44 -1.07
CA ALA A 111 -9.80 10.59 -1.76
C ALA A 111 -8.27 10.51 -1.83
N GLY A 112 -7.63 10.09 -0.73
CA GLY A 112 -6.19 9.87 -0.70
C GLY A 112 -5.71 8.79 -1.68
N LEU A 113 -6.46 7.69 -1.85
CA LEU A 113 -6.15 6.64 -2.82
C LEU A 113 -6.35 7.14 -4.26
N ILE A 114 -7.46 7.82 -4.53
CA ILE A 114 -7.79 8.37 -5.85
C ILE A 114 -6.70 9.31 -6.33
N VAL A 115 -6.28 10.25 -5.49
CA VAL A 115 -5.23 11.24 -5.82
C VAL A 115 -3.86 10.58 -5.97
N ALA A 116 -3.62 9.45 -5.29
CA ALA A 116 -2.35 8.73 -5.37
C ALA A 116 -2.21 7.90 -6.65
N PHE A 117 -3.29 7.26 -7.11
CA PHE A 117 -3.25 6.31 -8.22
C PHE A 117 -4.01 6.72 -9.49
N ASN A 118 -4.73 7.84 -9.46
CA ASN A 118 -5.67 8.23 -10.51
C ASN A 118 -6.75 7.15 -10.77
N ALA A 119 -7.26 6.54 -9.69
CA ALA A 119 -8.12 5.37 -9.74
C ALA A 119 -9.40 5.56 -8.90
N PRO A 120 -10.48 6.16 -9.46
CA PRO A 120 -11.70 6.50 -8.75
C PRO A 120 -12.49 5.28 -8.26
N ILE A 121 -12.62 4.25 -9.10
CA ILE A 121 -13.40 3.05 -8.75
C ILE A 121 -12.66 2.29 -7.65
N ALA A 122 -11.34 2.18 -7.78
CA ALA A 122 -10.48 1.58 -6.79
C ALA A 122 -10.52 2.31 -5.45
N GLY A 123 -10.56 3.64 -5.44
CA GLY A 123 -10.70 4.43 -4.21
C GLY A 123 -12.00 4.13 -3.46
N PHE A 124 -13.11 4.08 -4.21
CA PHE A 124 -14.39 3.68 -3.66
C PHE A 124 -14.37 2.25 -3.10
N LEU A 125 -13.85 1.29 -3.88
CA LEU A 125 -13.79 -0.12 -3.47
C LEU A 125 -12.87 -0.33 -2.28
N PHE A 126 -11.76 0.40 -2.19
CA PHE A 126 -10.89 0.37 -1.01
C PHE A 126 -11.61 0.87 0.24
N ALA A 127 -12.36 1.97 0.12
CA ALA A 127 -13.17 2.45 1.23
C ALA A 127 -14.27 1.46 1.61
N TYR A 128 -14.80 0.67 0.68
CA TYR A 128 -15.80 -0.37 0.94
C TYR A 128 -15.19 -1.64 1.58
N GLU A 129 -14.11 -2.15 0.99
CA GLU A 129 -13.49 -3.45 1.30
C GLU A 129 -12.58 -3.38 2.54
N GLU A 130 -11.82 -2.29 2.68
CA GLU A 130 -10.74 -2.18 3.68
C GLU A 130 -11.10 -1.28 4.86
N ILE A 131 -11.60 -0.07 4.62
CA ILE A 131 -11.94 0.88 5.71
C ILE A 131 -13.37 0.64 6.24
N GLY A 132 -14.30 0.33 5.33
CA GLY A 132 -15.73 0.57 5.53
C GLY A 132 -16.57 -0.65 5.85
N ARG A 133 -15.99 -1.75 6.30
CA ARG A 133 -16.71 -3.04 6.50
C ARG A 133 -17.97 -2.95 7.36
N LYS A 134 -18.04 -1.97 8.28
CA LYS A 134 -19.19 -1.71 9.17
C LYS A 134 -19.99 -0.46 8.81
N LEU A 135 -19.73 0.16 7.65
CA LEU A 135 -20.43 1.36 7.21
C LEU A 135 -21.85 1.05 6.73
N LYS A 136 -22.76 1.98 6.99
CA LYS A 136 -24.13 1.92 6.46
C LYS A 136 -24.13 2.14 4.95
N LYS A 137 -25.07 1.54 4.22
CA LYS A 137 -25.27 1.74 2.77
C LYS A 137 -25.30 3.23 2.37
N GLN A 138 -25.91 4.08 3.19
CA GLN A 138 -25.95 5.54 2.99
C GLN A 138 -24.56 6.19 2.94
N ALA A 139 -23.60 5.70 3.74
CA ALA A 139 -22.22 6.18 3.71
C ALA A 139 -21.52 5.78 2.41
N LEU A 140 -21.79 4.59 1.88
CA LEU A 140 -21.22 4.13 0.61
C LEU A 140 -21.67 5.01 -0.56
N ILE A 141 -22.93 5.43 -0.59
CA ILE A 141 -23.43 6.38 -1.60
C ILE A 141 -22.64 7.69 -1.52
N LEU A 142 -22.43 8.21 -0.31
CA LEU A 142 -21.66 9.44 -0.12
C LEU A 142 -20.19 9.29 -0.55
N ILE A 143 -19.57 8.14 -0.24
CA ILE A 143 -18.20 7.81 -0.68
C ILE A 143 -18.16 7.78 -2.21
N ALA A 144 -19.11 7.13 -2.88
CA ALA A 144 -19.14 7.07 -4.35
C ALA A 144 -19.25 8.46 -5.00
N ILE A 145 -20.19 9.30 -4.53
CA ILE A 145 -20.38 10.66 -5.04
C ILE A 145 -19.11 11.49 -4.82
N MET A 146 -18.54 11.45 -3.62
CA MET A 146 -17.32 12.21 -3.30
C MET A 146 -16.11 11.70 -4.07
N SER A 147 -16.01 10.39 -4.33
CA SER A 147 -14.93 9.79 -5.11
C SER A 147 -14.94 10.32 -6.55
N GLY A 148 -16.12 10.41 -7.18
CA GLY A 148 -16.28 11.03 -8.49
C GLY A 148 -15.88 12.51 -8.50
N ILE A 149 -16.31 13.28 -7.50
CA ILE A 149 -15.96 14.72 -7.39
C ILE A 149 -14.46 14.91 -7.21
N VAL A 150 -13.82 14.15 -6.32
CA VAL A 150 -12.37 14.22 -6.09
C VAL A 150 -11.60 13.88 -7.36
N TYR A 151 -12.03 12.86 -8.10
CA TYR A 151 -11.41 12.48 -9.36
C TYR A 151 -11.51 13.58 -10.43
N LEU A 152 -12.69 14.20 -10.58
CA LEU A 152 -12.87 15.34 -11.48
C LEU A 152 -11.91 16.49 -11.14
N PHE A 153 -11.78 16.84 -9.85
CA PHE A 153 -10.81 17.84 -9.43
C PHE A 153 -9.35 17.43 -9.68
N ALA A 154 -9.02 16.15 -9.48
CA ALA A 154 -7.68 15.64 -9.71
C ALA A 154 -7.27 15.75 -11.18
N ILE A 155 -8.16 15.36 -12.11
CA ILE A 155 -7.91 15.50 -13.55
C ILE A 155 -7.86 16.96 -13.98
N MET A 156 -8.77 17.81 -13.48
CA MET A 156 -8.71 19.25 -13.79
C MET A 156 -7.39 19.89 -13.36
N TYR A 157 -6.75 19.39 -12.30
CA TYR A 157 -5.49 19.91 -11.80
C TYR A 157 -4.24 19.31 -12.48
N ARG A 158 -4.19 17.98 -12.70
CA ARG A 158 -2.99 17.27 -13.20
C ARG A 158 -3.07 16.85 -14.68
N GLY A 159 -4.24 16.92 -15.29
CA GLY A 159 -4.54 16.29 -16.58
C GLY A 159 -4.92 14.81 -16.45
N ASP A 160 -5.37 14.23 -17.57
CA ASP A 160 -5.92 12.87 -17.66
C ASP A 160 -4.84 11.83 -18.08
N ALA A 161 -3.63 11.96 -17.53
CA ALA A 161 -2.57 11.02 -17.82
C ALA A 161 -2.74 9.73 -17.01
N ASN A 162 -2.54 8.58 -17.67
CA ASN A 162 -2.51 7.29 -17.00
C ASN A 162 -1.37 7.27 -15.97
N TYR A 163 -1.65 6.68 -14.81
CA TYR A 163 -0.64 6.63 -13.75
C TYR A 163 0.51 5.68 -14.09
N LEU A 164 0.26 4.54 -14.74
CA LEU A 164 1.31 3.68 -15.32
C LEU A 164 1.45 3.92 -16.82
N THR A 165 0.67 3.21 -17.63
CA THR A 165 0.75 3.27 -19.09
C THR A 165 -0.53 2.72 -19.71
N ASN A 166 -0.80 3.03 -20.98
CA ASN A 166 -1.96 2.48 -21.66
C ASN A 166 -1.66 1.10 -22.25
N LEU A 167 -2.34 0.06 -21.74
CA LEU A 167 -2.22 -1.32 -22.21
C LEU A 167 -3.54 -1.86 -22.78
N SER A 168 -4.46 -0.98 -23.18
CA SER A 168 -5.79 -1.37 -23.66
C SER A 168 -5.78 -2.26 -24.90
N ALA A 169 -4.68 -2.25 -25.66
CA ALA A 169 -4.48 -3.09 -26.84
C ALA A 169 -4.28 -4.58 -26.52
N TYR A 170 -3.82 -4.91 -25.30
CA TYR A 170 -3.57 -6.28 -24.90
C TYR A 170 -4.84 -6.94 -24.41
N SER A 171 -5.06 -8.22 -24.76
CA SER A 171 -6.26 -8.96 -24.39
C SER A 171 -5.91 -10.35 -23.87
N LEU A 172 -6.86 -10.99 -23.18
CA LEU A 172 -6.71 -12.36 -22.68
C LEU A 172 -7.95 -13.15 -23.04
N GLU A 173 -7.76 -14.24 -23.80
CA GLU A 173 -8.81 -15.21 -23.99
C GLU A 173 -9.12 -15.90 -22.66
N LEU A 174 -10.40 -15.93 -22.28
CA LEU A 174 -10.82 -16.47 -20.98
C LEU A 174 -10.46 -17.96 -20.81
N THR A 175 -10.37 -18.69 -21.93
CA THR A 175 -9.92 -20.08 -22.02
C THR A 175 -8.48 -20.29 -21.58
N LEU A 176 -7.64 -19.24 -21.56
CA LEU A 176 -6.23 -19.32 -21.16
C LEU A 176 -5.99 -18.98 -19.69
N VAL A 177 -7.01 -18.49 -18.97
CA VAL A 177 -6.86 -18.03 -17.57
C VAL A 177 -6.36 -19.13 -16.64
N TRP A 178 -6.73 -20.40 -16.90
CA TRP A 178 -6.28 -21.52 -16.09
C TRP A 178 -4.76 -21.70 -16.13
N GLN A 179 -4.08 -21.26 -17.20
CA GLN A 179 -2.62 -21.30 -17.30
C GLN A 179 -1.99 -20.39 -16.24
N LEU A 180 -2.67 -19.31 -15.82
CA LEU A 180 -2.19 -18.37 -14.81
C LEU A 180 -2.42 -18.84 -13.36
N LEU A 181 -2.99 -20.03 -13.14
CA LEU A 181 -3.17 -20.59 -11.80
C LEU A 181 -1.86 -20.76 -11.00
N PRO A 182 -0.76 -21.28 -11.58
CA PRO A 182 0.52 -21.37 -10.87
C PRO A 182 1.03 -20.00 -10.43
N LEU A 183 0.86 -18.96 -11.26
CA LEU A 183 1.22 -17.58 -10.92
C LEU A 183 0.38 -17.06 -9.74
N ALA A 184 -0.94 -17.29 -9.76
CA ALA A 184 -1.84 -16.90 -8.67
C ALA A 184 -1.43 -17.57 -7.34
N ILE A 185 -1.09 -18.86 -7.40
CA ILE A 185 -0.64 -19.64 -6.23
C ILE A 185 0.71 -19.10 -5.73
N LEU A 186 1.68 -18.90 -6.62
CA LEU A 186 3.00 -18.37 -6.28
C LEU A 186 2.89 -17.00 -5.60
N ALA A 187 2.16 -16.07 -6.21
CA ALA A 187 1.92 -14.74 -5.67
C ALA A 187 1.17 -14.80 -4.33
N GLY A 188 0.18 -15.70 -4.21
CA GLY A 188 -0.53 -16.01 -2.98
C GLY A 188 0.41 -16.46 -1.85
N VAL A 189 1.33 -17.38 -2.15
CA VAL A 189 2.30 -17.90 -1.20
C VAL A 189 3.26 -16.81 -0.75
N LEU A 190 3.88 -16.11 -1.70
CA LEU A 190 4.87 -15.07 -1.42
C LEU A 190 4.25 -13.88 -0.68
N GLY A 191 3.02 -13.48 -1.03
CA GLY A 191 2.29 -12.41 -0.36
C GLY A 191 1.87 -12.79 1.07
N GLY A 192 1.39 -14.03 1.28
CA GLY A 192 1.08 -14.54 2.62
C GLY A 192 2.30 -14.62 3.53
N LEU A 193 3.44 -15.10 3.00
CA LEU A 193 4.72 -15.11 3.71
C LEU A 193 5.22 -13.69 4.02
N PHE A 194 5.00 -12.74 3.11
CA PHE A 194 5.38 -11.34 3.29
C PHE A 194 4.63 -10.72 4.47
N SER A 195 3.30 -10.90 4.51
CA SER A 195 2.45 -10.39 5.58
C SER A 195 2.78 -11.04 6.92
N LYS A 196 2.96 -12.36 6.96
CA LYS A 196 3.37 -13.09 8.17
C LYS A 196 4.71 -12.61 8.72
N SER A 197 5.71 -12.49 7.84
CA SER A 197 7.07 -12.10 8.22
C SER A 197 7.13 -10.64 8.68
N THR A 198 6.42 -9.74 7.99
CA THR A 198 6.33 -8.33 8.37
C THR A 198 5.75 -8.18 9.78
N LEU A 199 4.61 -8.82 10.07
CA LEU A 199 4.00 -8.75 11.40
C LEU A 199 4.87 -9.38 12.49
N PHE A 200 5.50 -10.52 12.20
CA PHE A 200 6.45 -11.15 13.12
C PHE A 200 7.60 -10.21 13.46
N LEU A 201 8.22 -9.57 12.46
CA LEU A 201 9.34 -8.66 12.67
C LEU A 201 8.94 -7.38 13.39
N ILE A 202 7.80 -6.78 13.03
CA ILE A 202 7.26 -5.61 13.74
C ILE A 202 7.12 -5.95 15.22
N ASN A 203 6.46 -7.07 15.55
CA ASN A 203 6.26 -7.49 16.94
C ASN A 203 7.58 -7.77 17.67
N LYS A 204 8.56 -8.38 16.99
CA LYS A 204 9.89 -8.67 17.54
C LYS A 204 10.71 -7.41 17.81
N PHE A 205 10.54 -6.37 17.01
CA PHE A 205 11.30 -5.11 17.10
C PHE A 205 10.64 -4.06 18.00
N ILE A 206 9.46 -4.32 18.56
CA ILE A 206 8.86 -3.46 19.59
C ILE A 206 9.75 -3.46 20.84
N THR A 207 10.27 -2.28 21.18
CA THR A 207 11.07 -2.07 22.40
C THR A 207 10.89 -0.65 22.93
N HIS A 208 11.03 -0.43 24.24
CA HIS A 208 10.90 0.91 24.85
C HIS A 208 12.25 1.58 25.13
N SER A 209 13.35 0.82 25.12
CA SER A 209 14.68 1.36 25.37
C SER A 209 15.16 2.18 24.18
N LYS A 210 15.54 3.45 24.42
CA LYS A 210 16.06 4.38 23.39
C LYS A 210 17.24 3.77 22.63
N LEU A 211 18.17 3.14 23.34
CA LEU A 211 19.35 2.52 22.73
C LEU A 211 18.96 1.39 21.78
N LYS A 212 18.02 0.53 22.18
CA LYS A 212 17.54 -0.57 21.31
C LYS A 212 16.78 -0.04 20.09
N VAL A 213 15.98 1.01 20.24
CA VAL A 213 15.28 1.66 19.11
C VAL A 213 16.28 2.17 18.08
N ILE A 214 17.30 2.91 18.53
CA ILE A 214 18.35 3.43 17.64
C ILE A 214 19.12 2.28 16.98
N THR A 215 19.52 1.27 17.75
CA THR A 215 20.27 0.11 17.23
C THR A 215 19.48 -0.62 16.14
N ILE A 216 18.19 -0.90 16.37
CA ILE A 216 17.33 -1.54 15.37
C ILE A 216 17.22 -0.66 14.13
N ALA A 217 16.98 0.65 14.28
CA ALA A 217 16.86 1.56 13.15
C ALA A 217 18.17 1.66 12.33
N VAL A 218 19.34 1.67 12.98
CA VAL A 218 20.65 1.62 12.32
C VAL A 218 20.79 0.33 11.51
N VAL A 219 20.52 -0.83 12.13
CA VAL A 219 20.66 -2.14 11.46
C VAL A 219 19.72 -2.24 10.25
N LEU A 220 18.45 -1.88 10.41
CA LEU A 220 17.48 -1.93 9.30
C LEU A 220 17.85 -0.92 8.20
N GLY A 221 18.33 0.27 8.56
CA GLY A 221 18.82 1.26 7.61
C GLY A 221 20.04 0.78 6.83
N PHE A 222 20.97 0.06 7.47
CA PHE A 222 22.11 -0.56 6.79
C PHE A 222 21.69 -1.69 5.84
N ILE A 223 20.70 -2.51 6.23
CA ILE A 223 20.17 -3.55 5.34
C ILE A 223 19.57 -2.93 4.07
N VAL A 224 18.78 -1.86 4.21
CA VAL A 224 18.21 -1.13 3.06
C VAL A 224 19.31 -0.46 2.24
N ALA A 225 20.31 0.15 2.89
CA ALA A 225 21.46 0.72 2.19
C ALA A 225 22.22 -0.31 1.34
N SER A 226 22.40 -1.53 1.85
CA SER A 226 23.02 -2.63 1.10
C SER A 226 22.21 -2.99 -0.15
N PHE A 227 20.88 -3.11 -0.06
CA PHE A 227 20.05 -3.37 -1.24
C PHE A 227 20.10 -2.23 -2.25
N ASN A 228 20.09 -0.98 -1.79
CA ASN A 228 20.23 0.19 -2.67
C ASN A 228 21.60 0.25 -3.36
N TYR A 229 22.65 -0.17 -2.66
CA TYR A 229 23.99 -0.24 -3.22
C TYR A 229 24.10 -1.34 -4.29
N LEU A 230 23.68 -2.57 -3.95
CA LEU A 230 23.78 -3.73 -4.84
C LEU A 230 22.93 -3.60 -6.10
N SER A 231 21.76 -2.98 -6.00
CA SER A 231 20.85 -2.74 -7.14
C SER A 231 21.16 -1.47 -7.93
N THR A 232 22.26 -0.77 -7.62
CA THR A 232 22.60 0.55 -8.19
C THR A 232 21.50 1.63 -8.01
N GLY A 233 20.57 1.43 -7.06
CA GLY A 233 19.52 2.38 -6.70
C GLY A 233 18.11 1.97 -7.10
N GLN A 234 17.93 0.92 -7.93
CA GLN A 234 16.62 0.48 -8.44
C GLN A 234 15.64 0.02 -7.33
N ILE A 235 16.16 -0.32 -6.15
CA ILE A 235 15.32 -0.72 -5.02
C ILE A 235 14.75 0.47 -4.25
N ALA A 236 15.39 1.63 -4.32
CA ALA A 236 14.94 2.82 -3.60
C ALA A 236 13.57 3.32 -4.11
N GLY A 237 12.77 3.91 -3.22
CA GLY A 237 11.47 4.47 -3.59
C GLY A 237 10.38 3.43 -3.88
N SER A 238 9.32 3.86 -4.56
CA SER A 238 8.07 3.10 -4.65
C SER A 238 8.13 1.89 -5.59
N GLY A 239 9.04 1.87 -6.56
CA GLY A 239 9.10 0.82 -7.59
C GLY A 239 8.34 1.16 -8.88
N LYS A 240 7.86 2.40 -9.04
CA LYS A 240 7.04 2.79 -10.20
C LYS A 240 7.80 2.71 -11.51
N ASP A 241 8.99 3.28 -11.55
CA ASP A 241 9.79 3.36 -12.77
C ASP A 241 10.20 1.95 -13.21
N GLU A 242 10.48 1.07 -12.24
CA GLU A 242 10.76 -0.34 -12.46
C GLU A 242 9.56 -1.11 -13.04
N VAL A 243 8.34 -0.83 -12.56
CA VAL A 243 7.10 -1.37 -13.18
C VAL A 243 6.98 -0.93 -14.63
N LEU A 244 7.24 0.34 -14.92
CA LEU A 244 7.16 0.88 -16.29
C LEU A 244 8.20 0.24 -17.21
N LEU A 245 9.42 0.03 -16.73
CA LEU A 245 10.48 -0.68 -17.45
C LEU A 245 10.05 -2.11 -17.80
N MET A 246 9.49 -2.86 -16.84
CA MET A 246 9.04 -4.24 -17.07
C MET A 246 7.84 -4.31 -18.02
N LEU A 247 6.87 -3.41 -17.89
CA LEU A 247 5.75 -3.30 -18.84
C LEU A 247 6.20 -2.88 -20.24
N GLY A 248 7.31 -2.13 -20.33
CA GLY A 248 7.98 -1.78 -21.58
C GLY A 248 8.82 -2.91 -22.20
N GLY A 249 8.89 -4.08 -21.56
CA GLY A 249 9.60 -5.26 -22.07
C GLY A 249 11.04 -5.41 -21.55
N THR A 250 11.50 -4.54 -20.65
CA THR A 250 12.81 -4.67 -20.01
C THR A 250 12.69 -5.39 -18.67
N GLY A 251 13.03 -6.68 -18.65
CA GLY A 251 13.08 -7.49 -17.43
C GLY A 251 14.22 -7.05 -16.50
N LEU A 252 13.96 -7.04 -15.19
CA LEU A 252 14.93 -6.63 -14.17
C LEU A 252 15.56 -7.81 -13.41
N GLY A 253 15.14 -9.05 -13.68
CA GLY A 253 15.70 -10.24 -13.08
C GLY A 253 15.06 -10.63 -11.74
N LEU A 254 15.27 -11.90 -11.36
CA LEU A 254 14.88 -12.45 -10.06
C LEU A 254 15.59 -11.76 -8.88
N ASP A 255 16.78 -11.20 -9.11
CA ASP A 255 17.54 -10.43 -8.13
C ASP A 255 16.79 -9.14 -7.74
N PHE A 256 16.19 -8.43 -8.70
CA PHE A 256 15.30 -7.30 -8.39
C PHE A 256 14.13 -7.74 -7.51
N VAL A 257 13.44 -8.83 -7.87
CA VAL A 257 12.28 -9.35 -7.11
C VAL A 257 12.69 -9.66 -5.66
N ALA A 258 13.78 -10.40 -5.48
CA ALA A 258 14.28 -10.79 -4.16
C ALA A 258 14.69 -9.56 -3.33
N MET A 259 15.49 -8.66 -3.92
CA MET A 259 15.94 -7.45 -3.23
C MET A 259 14.76 -6.53 -2.88
N LYS A 260 13.81 -6.31 -3.79
CA LYS A 260 12.64 -5.45 -3.53
C LYS A 260 11.75 -6.03 -2.46
N TYR A 261 11.53 -7.35 -2.47
CA TYR A 261 10.79 -8.07 -1.44
C TYR A 261 11.39 -7.84 -0.05
N PHE A 262 12.67 -8.16 0.13
CA PHE A 262 13.32 -8.06 1.44
C PHE A 262 13.56 -6.62 1.88
N ALA A 263 13.85 -5.69 0.96
CA ALA A 263 14.04 -4.28 1.31
C ALA A 263 12.73 -3.62 1.74
N THR A 264 11.61 -3.92 1.05
CA THR A 264 10.28 -3.42 1.42
C THR A 264 9.86 -3.99 2.78
N LEU A 265 10.05 -5.30 2.99
CA LEU A 265 9.78 -5.96 4.28
C LEU A 265 10.60 -5.33 5.42
N THR A 266 11.88 -5.05 5.19
CA THR A 266 12.79 -4.38 6.16
C THR A 266 12.28 -2.99 6.50
N SER A 267 11.83 -2.24 5.50
CA SER A 267 11.31 -0.88 5.70
C SER A 267 10.01 -0.89 6.49
N LEU A 268 9.06 -1.78 6.17
CA LEU A 268 7.84 -1.92 6.94
C LEU A 268 8.10 -2.38 8.39
N ALA A 269 9.03 -3.33 8.57
CA ALA A 269 9.43 -3.79 9.90
C ALA A 269 10.05 -2.67 10.77
N SER A 270 10.68 -1.67 10.14
CA SER A 270 11.22 -0.50 10.85
C SER A 270 10.14 0.46 11.36
N THR A 271 8.89 0.32 10.90
CA THR A 271 7.75 1.22 11.16
C THR A 271 7.93 2.65 10.61
N ILE A 272 8.89 2.85 9.70
CA ILE A 272 9.03 4.11 8.95
C ILE A 272 7.70 4.45 8.25
N PRO A 273 7.25 5.73 8.29
CA PRO A 273 6.04 6.13 7.59
C PRO A 273 6.16 5.89 6.09
N GLY A 274 5.32 5.01 5.54
CA GLY A 274 5.43 4.54 4.17
C GLY A 274 4.34 3.55 3.80
N GLY A 275 3.90 3.61 2.55
CA GLY A 275 2.89 2.72 1.97
C GLY A 275 3.52 1.45 1.39
N LEU A 276 2.71 0.39 1.29
CA LEU A 276 3.13 -0.89 0.72
C LEU A 276 2.48 -1.21 -0.63
N PHE A 277 1.52 -0.41 -1.11
CA PHE A 277 0.81 -0.66 -2.36
C PHE A 277 1.77 -0.73 -3.55
N MET A 278 2.41 0.38 -3.91
CA MET A 278 3.26 0.41 -5.10
C MET A 278 4.49 -0.49 -5.00
N PRO A 279 5.16 -0.62 -3.84
CA PRO A 279 6.20 -1.64 -3.67
C PRO A 279 5.69 -3.06 -3.92
N SER A 280 4.47 -3.39 -3.48
CA SER A 280 3.87 -4.72 -3.75
C SER A 280 3.54 -4.90 -5.23
N ILE A 281 3.02 -3.86 -5.89
CA ILE A 281 2.81 -3.85 -7.34
C ILE A 281 4.14 -4.10 -8.06
N SER A 282 5.24 -3.46 -7.65
CA SER A 282 6.56 -3.66 -8.26
C SER A 282 7.11 -5.08 -8.08
N ILE A 283 6.90 -5.70 -6.91
CA ILE A 283 7.28 -7.09 -6.66
C ILE A 283 6.44 -8.03 -7.54
N GLY A 284 5.13 -7.80 -7.61
CA GLY A 284 4.23 -8.56 -8.49
C GLY A 284 4.60 -8.41 -9.96
N ALA A 285 4.94 -7.21 -10.40
CA ALA A 285 5.38 -6.96 -11.77
C ALA A 285 6.67 -7.72 -12.10
N GLY A 286 7.63 -7.73 -11.17
CA GLY A 286 8.86 -8.50 -11.31
C GLY A 286 8.61 -10.00 -11.38
N ILE A 287 7.76 -10.56 -10.50
CA ILE A 287 7.35 -11.97 -10.58
C ILE A 287 6.76 -12.27 -11.96
N GLY A 288 5.82 -11.43 -12.44
CA GLY A 288 5.18 -11.58 -13.74
C GLY A 288 6.15 -11.51 -14.91
N SER A 289 7.09 -10.56 -14.87
CA SER A 289 8.11 -10.37 -15.90
C SER A 289 9.01 -11.59 -16.04
N GLU A 290 9.44 -12.17 -14.91
CA GLU A 290 10.32 -13.34 -14.91
C GLU A 290 9.61 -14.62 -15.37
N VAL A 291 8.32 -14.77 -15.05
CA VAL A 291 7.56 -15.96 -15.48
C VAL A 291 6.97 -15.82 -16.88
N ALA A 292 6.99 -14.61 -17.47
CA ALA A 292 6.30 -14.34 -18.74
C ALA A 292 6.75 -15.28 -19.86
N SER A 293 8.04 -15.64 -19.90
CA SER A 293 8.59 -16.55 -20.91
C SER A 293 8.03 -17.98 -20.84
N PHE A 294 7.42 -18.39 -19.73
CA PHE A 294 6.79 -19.71 -19.61
C PHE A 294 5.39 -19.77 -20.27
N TYR A 295 4.84 -18.63 -20.65
CA TYR A 295 3.49 -18.51 -21.21
C TYR A 295 3.57 -18.04 -22.66
N THR A 296 3.60 -18.99 -23.60
CA THR A 296 3.79 -18.67 -25.02
C THR A 296 2.52 -18.18 -25.73
N GLN A 297 1.36 -18.31 -25.09
CA GLN A 297 0.04 -17.99 -25.68
C GLN A 297 -0.56 -16.69 -25.13
N ILE A 298 0.10 -16.05 -24.17
CA ILE A 298 -0.38 -14.86 -23.48
C ILE A 298 0.70 -13.79 -23.58
N ASP A 299 0.33 -12.56 -23.92
CA ASP A 299 1.27 -11.45 -23.95
C ASP A 299 1.92 -11.21 -22.58
N ALA A 300 3.22 -10.91 -22.58
CA ALA A 300 4.00 -10.66 -21.37
C ALA A 300 3.36 -9.58 -20.46
N GLN A 301 2.80 -8.52 -21.06
CA GLN A 301 2.16 -7.42 -20.36
C GLN A 301 0.92 -7.88 -19.58
N VAL A 302 0.12 -8.80 -20.15
CA VAL A 302 -1.05 -9.37 -19.46
C VAL A 302 -0.59 -10.21 -18.27
N ILE A 303 0.47 -10.99 -18.42
CA ILE A 303 1.02 -11.82 -17.33
C ILE A 303 1.54 -10.93 -16.20
N ILE A 304 2.25 -9.85 -16.54
CA ILE A 304 2.71 -8.84 -15.57
C ILE A 304 1.53 -8.20 -14.85
N ILE A 305 0.47 -7.78 -15.55
CA ILE A 305 -0.76 -7.25 -14.94
C ILE A 305 -1.38 -8.25 -13.96
N MET A 306 -1.52 -9.51 -14.38
CA MET A 306 -2.10 -10.55 -13.54
C MET A 306 -1.25 -10.86 -12.32
N ALA A 307 0.08 -10.81 -12.44
CA ALA A 307 1.02 -10.97 -11.33
C ALA A 307 0.96 -9.80 -10.33
N MET A 308 0.89 -8.56 -10.83
CA MET A 308 0.67 -7.37 -10.01
C MET A 308 -0.62 -7.50 -9.19
N ILE A 309 -1.72 -7.91 -9.84
CA ILE A 309 -3.03 -8.10 -9.22
C ILE A 309 -2.97 -9.21 -8.17
N ALA A 310 -2.42 -10.36 -8.53
CA ALA A 310 -2.31 -11.52 -7.66
C ALA A 310 -1.52 -11.19 -6.38
N TYR A 311 -0.34 -10.58 -6.54
CA TYR A 311 0.56 -10.32 -5.42
C TYR A 311 0.01 -9.22 -4.51
N LEU A 312 -0.51 -8.12 -5.07
CA LEU A 312 -1.15 -7.08 -4.26
C LEU A 312 -2.32 -7.67 -3.48
N SER A 313 -3.22 -8.39 -4.14
CA SER A 313 -4.36 -9.07 -3.51
C SER A 313 -3.94 -10.01 -2.38
N ALA A 314 -2.87 -10.78 -2.58
CA ALA A 314 -2.32 -11.68 -1.57
C ALA A 314 -1.78 -10.93 -0.33
N VAL A 315 -1.12 -9.79 -0.52
CA VAL A 315 -0.52 -9.01 0.57
C VAL A 315 -1.57 -8.23 1.36
N ILE A 316 -2.40 -7.42 0.68
CA ILE A 316 -3.38 -6.54 1.35
C ILE A 316 -4.68 -7.26 1.71
N ARG A 317 -4.99 -8.39 1.09
CA ARG A 317 -6.22 -9.19 1.31
C ARG A 317 -7.51 -8.44 0.95
N ALA A 318 -7.40 -7.57 -0.05
CA ALA A 318 -8.48 -6.78 -0.64
C ALA A 318 -8.49 -6.98 -2.17
N PRO A 319 -9.04 -8.13 -2.65
CA PRO A 319 -9.00 -8.51 -4.06
C PRO A 319 -9.72 -7.53 -4.99
N LEU A 320 -10.87 -6.97 -4.59
CA LEU A 320 -11.61 -6.03 -5.45
C LEU A 320 -10.77 -4.77 -5.66
N THR A 321 -10.25 -4.21 -4.58
CA THR A 321 -9.36 -3.05 -4.63
C THR A 321 -8.16 -3.32 -5.51
N SER A 322 -7.49 -4.45 -5.32
CA SER A 322 -6.25 -4.78 -6.05
C SER A 322 -6.47 -4.82 -7.56
N VAL A 323 -7.56 -5.44 -8.00
CA VAL A 323 -7.92 -5.53 -9.42
C VAL A 323 -8.20 -4.15 -9.99
N PHE A 324 -9.09 -3.37 -9.37
CA PHE A 324 -9.47 -2.08 -9.93
C PHE A 324 -8.34 -1.05 -9.90
N VAL A 325 -7.52 -1.02 -8.84
CA VAL A 325 -6.33 -0.15 -8.79
C VAL A 325 -5.47 -0.38 -10.04
N ILE A 326 -5.11 -1.64 -10.30
CA ILE A 326 -4.16 -1.96 -11.37
C ILE A 326 -4.80 -1.75 -12.74
N LEU A 327 -6.03 -2.24 -12.95
CA LEU A 327 -6.69 -2.12 -14.25
C LEU A 327 -7.04 -0.68 -14.63
N GLU A 328 -7.34 0.20 -13.66
CA GLU A 328 -7.51 1.63 -13.92
C GLU A 328 -6.16 2.27 -14.28
N MET A 329 -5.09 1.96 -13.55
CA MET A 329 -3.74 2.50 -13.80
C MET A 329 -3.15 2.08 -15.15
N THR A 330 -3.57 0.92 -15.69
CA THR A 330 -3.13 0.38 -16.98
C THR A 330 -4.14 0.53 -18.12
N THR A 331 -5.31 1.13 -17.85
CA THR A 331 -6.47 1.23 -18.78
C THR A 331 -6.88 -0.10 -19.41
N THR A 332 -6.94 -1.16 -18.60
CA THR A 332 -7.28 -2.54 -19.04
C THR A 332 -8.51 -3.10 -18.32
N LEU A 333 -9.56 -2.29 -18.11
CA LEU A 333 -10.78 -2.73 -17.42
C LEU A 333 -11.49 -3.91 -18.10
N HIS A 334 -11.25 -4.17 -19.39
CA HIS A 334 -11.74 -5.37 -20.08
C HIS A 334 -11.15 -6.68 -19.53
N LEU A 335 -10.01 -6.64 -18.82
CA LEU A 335 -9.41 -7.78 -18.12
C LEU A 335 -9.99 -8.01 -16.72
N LEU A 336 -11.14 -7.41 -16.39
CA LEU A 336 -11.75 -7.48 -15.06
C LEU A 336 -12.02 -8.92 -14.60
N ILE A 337 -12.67 -9.73 -15.42
CA ILE A 337 -13.05 -11.10 -15.06
C ILE A 337 -11.82 -11.97 -14.77
N PRO A 338 -10.82 -12.10 -15.65
CA PRO A 338 -9.62 -12.87 -15.33
C PRO A 338 -8.85 -12.28 -14.15
N GLY A 339 -8.76 -10.95 -14.04
CA GLY A 339 -8.13 -10.27 -12.90
C GLY A 339 -8.76 -10.66 -11.57
N LEU A 340 -10.10 -10.66 -11.48
CA LEU A 340 -10.83 -11.10 -10.28
C LEU A 340 -10.55 -12.56 -9.94
N MET A 341 -10.60 -13.47 -10.93
CA MET A 341 -10.33 -14.89 -10.69
C MET A 341 -8.95 -15.10 -10.06
N ILE A 342 -7.92 -14.49 -10.64
CA ILE A 342 -6.54 -14.58 -10.15
C ILE A 342 -6.39 -13.91 -8.77
N ALA A 343 -6.98 -12.74 -8.58
CA ALA A 343 -6.95 -12.02 -7.30
C ALA A 343 -7.56 -12.83 -6.16
N PHE A 344 -8.74 -13.44 -6.38
CA PHE A 344 -9.42 -14.24 -5.36
C PHE A 344 -8.66 -15.51 -5.01
N ILE A 345 -8.04 -16.17 -6.00
CA ILE A 345 -7.21 -17.36 -5.77
C ILE A 345 -5.98 -16.99 -4.94
N ALA A 346 -5.23 -15.97 -5.35
CA ALA A 346 -4.03 -15.51 -4.62
C ALA A 346 -4.39 -15.07 -3.19
N ASN A 347 -5.52 -14.36 -3.03
CA ASN A 347 -6.07 -14.00 -1.72
C ASN A 347 -6.38 -15.24 -0.88
N TRP A 348 -7.06 -16.25 -1.45
CA TRP A 348 -7.39 -17.49 -0.73
C TRP A 348 -6.14 -18.25 -0.29
N ILE A 349 -5.14 -18.37 -1.16
CA ILE A 349 -3.85 -19.02 -0.82
C ILE A 349 -3.14 -18.27 0.31
N SER A 350 -3.06 -16.94 0.23
CA SER A 350 -2.46 -16.11 1.28
C SER A 350 -3.14 -16.32 2.65
N LYS A 351 -4.48 -16.51 2.66
CA LYS A 351 -5.25 -16.82 3.89
C LYS A 351 -4.76 -18.07 4.60
N GLN A 352 -4.39 -19.11 3.83
CA GLN A 352 -3.97 -20.39 4.39
C GLN A 352 -2.62 -20.27 5.10
N ILE A 353 -1.78 -19.31 4.69
CA ILE A 353 -0.47 -19.05 5.31
C ILE A 353 -0.61 -18.15 6.53
N PHE A 354 -1.41 -17.09 6.41
CA PHE A 354 -1.69 -16.16 7.50
C PHE A 354 -3.15 -15.69 7.45
N ALA A 355 -3.91 -16.08 8.46
CA ALA A 355 -5.37 -15.94 8.43
C ALA A 355 -5.83 -14.48 8.45
N GLN A 356 -5.19 -13.64 9.26
CA GLN A 356 -5.59 -12.26 9.49
C GLN A 356 -4.97 -11.31 8.44
N PRO A 357 -5.74 -10.39 7.83
CA PRO A 357 -5.17 -9.36 6.96
C PRO A 357 -4.17 -8.44 7.67
N ILE A 358 -3.14 -7.99 6.94
CA ILE A 358 -2.02 -7.24 7.53
C ILE A 358 -2.47 -5.92 8.16
N TYR A 359 -3.36 -5.17 7.50
CA TYR A 359 -3.80 -3.88 8.02
C TYR A 359 -4.72 -4.02 9.24
N GLU A 360 -5.58 -5.03 9.27
CA GLU A 360 -6.39 -5.35 10.46
C GLU A 360 -5.51 -5.76 11.64
N ALA A 361 -4.55 -6.66 11.42
CA ALA A 361 -3.62 -7.09 12.47
C ALA A 361 -2.83 -5.92 13.07
N LEU A 362 -2.46 -4.94 12.25
CA LEU A 362 -1.82 -3.70 12.70
C LEU A 362 -2.81 -2.75 13.39
N ALA A 363 -4.07 -2.71 12.96
CA ALA A 363 -5.10 -1.83 13.53
C ALA A 363 -5.47 -2.26 14.96
N ASP A 364 -5.46 -3.58 15.23
CA ASP A 364 -5.74 -4.14 16.56
C ASP A 364 -4.80 -3.58 17.64
N ASN A 365 -3.56 -3.23 17.30
CA ASN A 365 -2.62 -2.62 18.24
C ASN A 365 -3.09 -1.23 18.72
N TYR A 366 -3.78 -0.47 17.86
CA TYR A 366 -4.39 0.80 18.22
C TYR A 366 -5.73 0.62 18.94
N LEU A 367 -6.49 -0.42 18.62
CA LEU A 367 -7.75 -0.74 19.30
C LEU A 367 -7.52 -1.25 20.73
N LYS A 368 -6.41 -1.94 21.03
CA LYS A 368 -6.08 -2.31 22.41
C LYS A 368 -5.87 -1.11 23.33
N LEU A 369 -5.49 0.06 22.77
CA LEU A 369 -5.46 1.33 23.52
C LEU A 369 -6.86 1.85 23.88
N THR A 370 -7.93 1.32 23.27
CA THR A 370 -9.32 1.70 23.57
C THR A 370 -9.92 0.95 24.75
N GLY A 371 -9.25 -0.09 25.25
CA GLY A 371 -9.73 -0.98 26.32
C GLY A 371 -9.22 -0.64 27.72
N LYS A 372 -8.38 0.39 27.85
CA LYS A 372 -8.06 1.07 29.12
C LYS A 372 -8.74 2.42 29.14
#